data_AF-A0A1Z9J233-F1
#
_entry.id   AF-A0A1Z9J233-F1
#
_cell.length_a   1.000
_cell.length_b   1.000
_cell.length_c   1.000
_cell.angle_alpha   90.00
_cell.angle_beta   90.00
_cell.angle_gamma   90.00
#
_symmetry.space_group_name_H-M   'P 1'
#
loop_
_entity.id
_entity.type
_entity.pdbx_description
1 polymer ?
#
loop_
_entity_poly.entity_id
_entity_poly.type
_entity_poly.pdbx_seq_one_letter_code
_entity_poly.pdbx_strand_id
1 'polypeptide(L)'
;MKKKNFKIVCFCCQPSKITFLHYLEKKNNVFYRYDKIFRGKIRFKKFLYKTKIKYYVGKKNIDYSLKDANLINMIDNKNFIEENFGRFSCYSVNTKYLSKELKKKLKKTPKFLIND
;
A
#
# COMPACT_ATOMS: atom_id res chain seq x y z
N MET A 1 1.11 -5.70 12.41
CA MET A 1 -0.15 -5.12 11.88
C MET A 1 -1.29 -6.12 11.61
N LYS A 2 -1.05 -7.41 11.29
CA LYS A 2 -2.12 -8.39 10.99
C LYS A 2 -3.12 -8.67 12.13
N LYS A 3 -2.80 -8.27 13.37
CA LYS A 3 -3.47 -8.70 14.61
C LYS A 3 -4.60 -7.78 15.10
N LYS A 4 -4.86 -6.62 14.46
CA LYS A 4 -5.94 -5.71 14.86
C LYS A 4 -6.74 -5.28 13.63
N ASN A 5 -8.07 -5.27 13.75
CA ASN A 5 -8.98 -4.69 12.76
C ASN A 5 -8.95 -3.17 12.92
N PHE A 6 -8.07 -2.49 12.19
CA PHE A 6 -7.95 -1.03 12.26
C PHE A 6 -8.46 -0.36 10.98
N LYS A 7 -8.78 0.93 11.09
CA LYS A 7 -9.08 1.80 9.97
C LYS A 7 -7.83 2.60 9.59
N ILE A 8 -7.63 2.83 8.30
CA ILE A 8 -6.65 3.77 7.78
C ILE A 8 -7.41 5.03 7.39
N VAL A 9 -6.94 6.18 7.87
CA VAL A 9 -7.47 7.49 7.49
C VAL A 9 -6.44 8.17 6.62
N CYS A 10 -6.86 8.58 5.43
CA CYS A 10 -6.10 9.41 4.51
C CYS A 10 -6.55 10.85 4.74
N PHE A 11 -5.82 11.54 5.61
CA PHE A 11 -6.12 12.93 5.94
C PHE A 11 -5.49 13.85 4.89
N CYS A 12 -6.34 14.55 4.12
CA CYS A 12 -5.91 15.43 3.02
C CYS A 12 -4.98 14.74 2.00
N CYS A 13 -5.11 13.42 1.80
CA CYS A 13 -4.29 12.69 0.86
C CYS A 13 -5.09 11.60 0.16
N GLN A 14 -4.68 11.29 -1.07
CA GLN A 14 -5.38 10.31 -1.89
C GLN A 14 -5.13 8.88 -1.40
N PRO A 15 -6.07 7.95 -1.66
CA PRO A 15 -5.90 6.54 -1.31
C PRO A 15 -4.64 5.86 -1.87
N SER A 16 -4.07 6.29 -3.01
CA SER A 16 -2.80 5.71 -3.49
C SER A 16 -1.64 5.86 -2.51
N LYS A 17 -1.70 6.87 -1.64
CA LYS A 17 -0.66 7.16 -0.64
C LYS A 17 -0.72 6.24 0.57
N ILE A 18 -1.72 5.35 0.65
CA ILE A 18 -1.81 4.35 1.71
C ILE A 18 -0.59 3.43 1.65
N THR A 19 0.34 3.61 2.59
CA THR A 19 1.57 2.80 2.70
C THR A 19 1.28 1.31 2.95
N PHE A 20 0.12 1.01 3.54
CA PHE A 20 -0.37 -0.35 3.74
C PHE A 20 -0.57 -1.12 2.42
N LEU A 21 -0.78 -0.42 1.30
CA LEU A 21 -0.87 -1.06 -0.02
C LEU A 21 0.42 -1.83 -0.35
N HIS A 22 1.59 -1.30 -0.01
CA HIS A 22 2.87 -1.99 -0.23
C HIS A 22 2.99 -3.29 0.58
N TYR A 23 2.44 -3.30 1.79
CA TYR A 23 2.35 -4.52 2.59
C TYR A 23 1.44 -5.56 1.90
N LEU A 24 0.31 -5.13 1.34
CA LEU A 24 -0.61 -6.01 0.62
C LEU A 24 -0.01 -6.52 -0.70
N GLU A 25 0.70 -5.68 -1.45
CA GLU A 25 1.44 -6.06 -2.65
C GLU A 25 2.45 -7.18 -2.33
N LYS A 26 3.27 -6.99 -1.28
CA LYS A 26 4.24 -8.00 -0.84
C LYS A 26 3.56 -9.29 -0.39
N LYS A 27 2.47 -9.17 0.39
CA LYS A 27 1.72 -10.33 0.89
C LYS A 27 1.08 -11.16 -0.23
N ASN A 28 0.69 -10.52 -1.34
CA ASN A 28 0.11 -11.19 -2.50
C ASN A 28 1.15 -11.56 -3.58
N ASN A 29 2.44 -11.31 -3.32
CA ASN A 29 3.55 -11.61 -4.23
C ASN A 29 3.31 -11.10 -5.66
N VAL A 30 3.03 -9.80 -5.81
CA VAL A 30 2.77 -9.19 -7.11
C VAL A 30 3.98 -9.31 -8.05
N PHE A 31 3.73 -9.64 -9.32
CA PHE A 31 4.78 -9.98 -10.29
C PHE A 31 5.66 -8.78 -10.69
N TYR A 32 5.19 -7.55 -10.45
CA TYR A 32 5.84 -6.30 -10.83
C TYR A 32 6.76 -5.72 -9.73
N ARG A 33 6.98 -6.46 -8.63
CA ARG A 33 7.89 -6.09 -7.53
C ARG A 33 8.80 -7.26 -7.13
N TYR A 34 9.90 -6.97 -6.46
CA TYR A 34 10.86 -7.97 -6.00
C TYR A 34 11.60 -7.51 -4.73
N ASP A 35 12.14 -8.45 -3.94
CA ASP A 35 12.97 -8.14 -2.79
C ASP A 35 14.39 -7.79 -3.23
N LYS A 36 14.78 -6.52 -3.11
CA LYS A 36 16.15 -6.04 -3.32
C LYS A 36 16.90 -6.01 -1.99
N ILE A 37 18.13 -6.49 -2.01
CA ILE A 37 19.02 -6.50 -0.84
C ILE A 37 19.91 -5.27 -0.89
N PHE A 38 19.86 -4.46 0.16
CA PHE A 38 20.73 -3.31 0.37
C PHE A 38 21.71 -3.62 1.49
N ARG A 39 22.99 -3.28 1.31
CA ARG A 39 23.99 -3.34 2.37
C ARG A 39 24.04 -1.98 3.04
N GLY A 40 23.81 -1.95 4.34
CA GLY A 40 23.77 -0.71 5.11
C GLY A 40 24.43 -0.87 6.46
N LYS A 41 24.47 0.22 7.22
CA LYS A 41 24.89 0.22 8.61
C LYS A 41 23.72 0.71 9.47
N ILE A 42 23.41 0.00 10.55
CA ILE A 42 22.42 0.43 11.56
C ILE A 42 23.19 0.83 12.81
N ARG A 43 22.91 2.03 13.31
CA ARG A 43 23.42 2.47 14.62
C ARG A 43 22.43 2.04 15.69
N PHE A 44 22.89 1.22 16.63
CA PHE A 44 22.11 0.85 17.81
C PHE A 44 22.93 1.23 19.06
N LYS A 45 22.41 2.19 19.83
CA LYS A 45 23.16 2.88 20.87
C LYS A 45 24.47 3.47 20.31
N LYS A 46 25.62 3.11 20.90
CA LYS A 46 26.96 3.55 20.48
C LYS A 46 27.57 2.66 19.39
N PHE A 47 26.96 1.53 19.05
CA PHE A 47 27.54 0.54 18.13
C PHE A 47 26.97 0.65 16.72
N LEU A 48 27.83 0.42 15.73
CA LEU A 48 27.51 0.48 14.31
C LEU A 48 27.57 -0.93 13.70
N TYR A 49 26.43 -1.46 13.26
CA TYR A 49 26.29 -2.82 12.74
C TYR A 49 26.14 -2.80 11.22
N LYS A 50 27.02 -3.51 10.49
CA LYS A 50 26.81 -3.77 9.06
C LYS A 50 25.69 -4.81 8.92
N THR A 51 24.69 -4.53 8.09
CA THR A 51 23.56 -5.43 7.88
C THR A 51 23.09 -5.44 6.43
N LYS A 52 22.36 -6.50 6.07
CA LYS A 52 21.65 -6.64 4.80
C LYS A 52 20.16 -6.38 5.03
N ILE A 53 19.64 -5.34 4.41
CA ILE A 53 18.23 -4.95 4.50
C ILE A 53 17.52 -5.42 3.23
N LYS A 54 16.48 -6.24 3.38
CA LYS A 54 15.58 -6.63 2.27
C LYS A 54 14.46 -5.60 2.16
N TYR A 55 14.30 -5.02 0.97
CA TYR A 55 13.22 -4.08 0.68
C TYR A 55 12.51 -4.45 -0.62
N TYR A 56 11.18 -4.43 -0.59
CA TYR A 56 10.35 -4.89 -1.71
C TYR A 56 10.14 -3.74 -2.69
N VAL A 57 10.97 -3.69 -3.73
CA VAL A 57 11.03 -2.59 -4.70
C VAL A 57 10.20 -2.90 -5.94
N GLY A 58 9.83 -1.85 -6.68
CA GLY A 58 9.26 -1.98 -8.02
C GLY A 58 10.32 -2.38 -9.05
N LYS A 59 9.90 -3.07 -10.11
CA LYS A 59 10.71 -3.25 -11.32
C LYS A 59 10.88 -1.89 -12.02
N LYS A 60 11.99 -1.73 -12.72
CA LYS A 60 12.23 -0.56 -13.58
C LYS A 60 11.25 -0.59 -14.75
N ASN A 61 10.95 0.57 -15.32
CA ASN A 61 10.09 0.75 -16.51
C ASN A 61 8.63 0.29 -16.32
N ILE A 62 8.11 0.40 -15.09
CA ILE A 62 6.68 0.21 -14.80
C ILE A 62 6.16 1.53 -14.25
N ASP A 63 5.01 1.98 -14.76
CA ASP A 63 4.32 3.13 -14.21
C ASP A 63 3.44 2.72 -13.03
N TYR A 64 3.67 3.34 -11.88
CA TYR A 64 2.95 3.08 -10.63
C TYR A 64 1.87 4.14 -10.34
N SER A 65 1.58 5.03 -11.29
CA SER A 65 0.72 6.21 -11.10
C SER A 65 -0.76 5.88 -10.87
N LEU A 66 -1.41 4.97 -11.61
CA LEU A 66 -2.86 4.71 -11.44
C LEU A 66 -3.29 3.77 -10.31
N LYS A 67 -2.60 3.87 -9.18
CA LYS A 67 -3.14 3.40 -7.91
C LYS A 67 -4.42 4.16 -7.54
N ASP A 68 -4.57 5.42 -7.93
CA ASP A 68 -5.65 6.27 -7.43
C ASP A 68 -7.03 5.93 -7.99
N ALA A 69 -7.24 5.95 -9.31
CA ALA A 69 -8.56 5.74 -9.90
C ALA A 69 -9.19 4.40 -9.50
N ASN A 70 -8.39 3.34 -9.50
CA ASN A 70 -8.83 1.99 -9.13
C ASN A 70 -9.21 1.86 -7.65
N LEU A 71 -8.54 2.60 -6.76
CA LEU A 71 -8.87 2.63 -5.34
C LEU A 71 -10.09 3.50 -5.06
N ILE A 72 -10.25 4.62 -5.75
CA ILE A 72 -11.44 5.49 -5.66
C ILE A 72 -12.69 4.68 -6.08
N ASN A 73 -12.60 3.88 -7.13
CA ASN A 73 -13.67 2.96 -7.56
C ASN A 73 -13.99 1.82 -6.55
N MET A 74 -13.28 1.74 -5.42
CA MET A 74 -13.59 0.81 -4.32
C MET A 74 -14.35 1.48 -3.16
N ILE A 75 -14.60 2.78 -3.24
CA ILE A 75 -15.41 3.51 -2.26
C ILE A 75 -16.84 2.97 -2.31
N ASP A 76 -17.34 2.56 -1.14
CA ASP A 76 -18.67 1.94 -0.98
C ASP A 76 -19.51 2.65 0.10
N ASN A 77 -19.03 3.79 0.60
CA ASN A 77 -19.61 4.61 1.68
C ASN A 77 -19.98 3.82 2.95
N LYS A 78 -19.35 2.66 3.16
CA LYS A 78 -19.57 1.79 4.33
C LYS A 78 -18.26 1.31 4.94
N ASN A 79 -17.45 0.64 4.14
CA ASN A 79 -16.16 0.10 4.53
C ASN A 79 -14.99 0.94 4.01
N PHE A 80 -15.22 1.63 2.90
CA PHE A 80 -14.34 2.62 2.31
C PHE A 80 -15.16 3.87 2.03
N ILE A 81 -14.86 4.93 2.77
CA ILE A 81 -15.64 6.15 2.85
C ILE A 81 -14.77 7.30 2.36
N GLU A 82 -15.37 8.21 1.60
CA GLU A 82 -14.86 9.54 1.29
C GLU A 82 -15.76 10.57 1.95
N GLU A 83 -15.18 11.46 2.75
CA GLU A 83 -15.90 12.51 3.46
C GLU A 83 -15.05 13.77 3.56
N ASN A 84 -15.70 14.93 3.61
CA ASN A 84 -15.00 16.19 3.79
C ASN A 84 -14.69 16.45 5.27
N PHE A 85 -13.43 16.78 5.56
CA PHE A 85 -13.05 17.38 6.83
C PHE A 85 -12.72 18.86 6.61
N GLY A 86 -13.70 19.73 6.87
CA GLY A 86 -13.63 21.13 6.48
C GLY A 86 -13.60 21.27 4.95
N ARG A 87 -12.50 21.79 4.40
CA ARG A 87 -12.32 21.98 2.95
C ARG A 87 -11.56 20.85 2.26
N PHE A 88 -11.17 19.81 3.00
CA PHE A 88 -10.34 18.74 2.49
C PHE A 88 -11.13 17.45 2.33
N SER A 89 -11.03 16.82 1.15
CA SER A 89 -11.49 15.43 1.00
C SER A 89 -10.56 14.50 1.79
N CYS A 90 -11.18 13.69 2.63
CA CYS A 90 -10.53 12.71 3.48
C CYS A 90 -11.13 11.34 3.19
N TYR A 91 -10.30 10.31 3.33
CA TYR A 91 -10.74 8.94 3.09
C TYR A 91 -10.55 8.09 4.35
N SER A 92 -11.46 7.16 4.59
CA SER A 92 -11.32 6.17 5.66
C SER A 92 -11.65 4.78 5.15
N VAL A 93 -10.75 3.83 5.37
CA VAL A 93 -10.95 2.44 4.93
C VAL A 93 -10.66 1.43 6.03
N ASN A 94 -11.56 0.46 6.18
CA ASN A 94 -11.31 -0.70 7.03
C ASN A 94 -10.27 -1.62 6.38
N THR A 95 -9.21 -1.95 7.12
CA THR A 95 -8.10 -2.76 6.58
C THR A 95 -8.48 -4.22 6.26
N LYS A 96 -9.45 -4.81 6.97
CA LYS A 96 -9.99 -6.14 6.66
C LYS A 96 -10.72 -6.14 5.32
N TYR A 97 -11.55 -5.11 5.09
CA TYR A 97 -12.21 -4.90 3.81
C TYR A 97 -11.19 -4.68 2.69
N LEU A 98 -10.29 -3.71 2.83
CA LEU A 98 -9.27 -3.38 1.83
C LEU A 98 -8.42 -4.61 1.47
N SER A 99 -7.97 -5.37 2.48
CA SER A 99 -7.19 -6.59 2.27
C SER A 99 -7.95 -7.66 1.49
N LYS A 100 -9.26 -7.82 1.78
CA LYS A 100 -10.12 -8.83 1.15
C LYS A 100 -10.39 -8.47 -0.31
N GLU A 101 -10.84 -7.25 -0.56
CA GLU A 101 -11.20 -6.81 -1.90
C GLU A 101 -9.98 -6.66 -2.80
N LEU A 102 -8.89 -6.09 -2.30
CA LEU A 102 -7.66 -5.97 -3.08
C LEU A 102 -7.08 -7.35 -3.45
N LYS A 103 -7.13 -8.33 -2.55
CA LYS A 103 -6.72 -9.71 -2.86
C LYS A 103 -7.56 -10.31 -3.99
N LYS A 104 -8.88 -10.07 -4.01
CA LYS A 104 -9.75 -10.54 -5.10
C LYS A 104 -9.41 -9.84 -6.41
N LYS A 105 -9.25 -8.52 -6.39
CA LYS A 105 -8.95 -7.72 -7.58
C LYS A 105 -7.58 -8.07 -8.17
N LEU A 106 -6.54 -8.19 -7.35
CA LEU A 106 -5.20 -8.61 -7.80
C LEU A 106 -5.17 -10.03 -8.38
N LYS A 107 -6.04 -10.93 -7.93
CA LYS A 107 -6.17 -12.27 -8.52
C LYS A 107 -6.79 -12.26 -9.92
N LYS A 108 -7.78 -11.39 -10.14
CA LYS A 108 -8.46 -11.25 -11.44
C LYS A 108 -7.65 -10.41 -12.41
N THR A 109 -7.09 -9.31 -11.92
CA THR A 109 -6.33 -8.33 -12.68
C THR A 109 -5.00 -8.10 -11.95
N PRO A 110 -3.95 -8.87 -12.28
CA PRO A 110 -2.64 -8.77 -11.61
C PRO A 110 -2.02 -7.38 -11.66
N LYS A 111 -2.43 -6.54 -12.62
CA LYS A 111 -2.00 -5.15 -12.81
C LYS A 111 -2.91 -4.10 -12.16
N PHE A 112 -3.87 -4.50 -11.31
CA PHE A 112 -4.88 -3.58 -10.76
C PHE A 112 -4.32 -2.32 -10.06
N LEU A 113 -3.07 -2.34 -9.58
CA LEU A 113 -2.42 -1.22 -8.89
C LEU A 113 -1.31 -0.53 -9.71
N ILE A 114 -1.16 -0.84 -11.00
CA ILE A 114 -0.11 -0.29 -11.85
C ILE A 114 -0.62 -0.05 -13.27
N ASN A 115 0.08 0.83 -13.99
CA ASN A 115 -0.10 1.05 -15.42
C ASN A 115 0.82 0.14 -16.22
N ASP A 116 0.42 -0.12 -17.47
CA ASP A 116 1.26 -0.70 -18.51
C ASP A 116 2.02 0.38 -19.28
#